data_AF-A0A1M6CBG4-F1
#
_entry.id   AF-A0A1M6CBG4-F1
#
_cell.length_a   1.000
_cell.length_b   1.000
_cell.length_c   1.000
_cell.angle_alpha   90.00
_cell.angle_beta   90.00
_cell.angle_gamma   90.00
#
_symmetry.space_group_name_H-M   'P 1'
#
loop_
_entity.id
_entity.type
_entity.pdbx_description
1 polymer ?
#
loop_
_entity_poly.entity_id
_entity_poly.type
_entity_poly.pdbx_seq_one_letter_code
_entity_poly.pdbx_strand_id
1 'polypeptide(L)'
;MAQKSSALPSDATRTIGICAIIILLVPVLKLKNNQIKDQMEIRKLLVVLLIALLTFFTNYGQQNQDKMFQKDKPQFSIGIIADCQYCSIKGTGARKYSKSKEKLEHCTAHFNTLDLTYTIHLGDFVTTYYE
;
A
#
# COMPACT_ATOMS: atom_id res chain seq x y z
N MET A 1 -6.35 -21.52 -11.90
CA MET A 1 -6.67 -20.78 -13.14
C MET A 1 -6.87 -19.33 -12.74
N ALA A 2 -5.80 -18.52 -12.76
CA ALA A 2 -5.85 -17.14 -12.29
C ALA A 2 -6.22 -16.21 -13.46
N GLN A 3 -7.33 -15.51 -13.32
CA GLN A 3 -7.87 -14.58 -14.30
C GLN A 3 -6.99 -13.33 -14.33
N LYS A 4 -6.22 -13.15 -15.42
CA LYS A 4 -5.39 -11.97 -15.67
C LYS A 4 -6.31 -10.80 -16.06
N SER A 5 -6.62 -9.93 -15.11
CA SER A 5 -7.40 -8.70 -15.36
C SER A 5 -6.53 -7.69 -16.14
N SER A 6 -6.99 -7.36 -17.35
CA SER A 6 -6.37 -6.42 -18.28
C SER A 6 -6.71 -4.97 -17.92
N ALA A 7 -6.19 -4.49 -16.79
CA ALA A 7 -6.22 -3.06 -16.50
C ALA A 7 -5.14 -2.36 -17.34
N LEU A 8 -5.53 -1.43 -18.21
CA LEU A 8 -4.60 -0.57 -18.94
C LEU A 8 -3.69 0.18 -17.95
N PRO A 9 -2.40 0.38 -18.27
CA PRO A 9 -1.46 1.03 -17.36
C PRO A 9 -1.95 2.45 -17.03
N SER A 10 -1.97 2.77 -15.74
CA SER A 10 -2.39 4.06 -15.15
C SER A 10 -1.72 5.28 -15.76
N ASP A 11 -0.56 5.08 -16.41
CA ASP A 11 0.20 6.10 -17.13
C ASP A 11 -0.50 6.56 -18.42
N ALA A 12 -1.22 5.65 -19.10
CA ALA A 12 -2.00 5.97 -20.29
C ALA A 12 -3.19 6.89 -19.93
N THR A 13 -3.85 6.65 -18.79
CA THR A 13 -4.99 7.46 -18.34
C THR A 13 -4.57 8.88 -17.96
N ARG A 14 -3.41 9.05 -17.33
CA ARG A 14 -2.84 10.38 -17.00
C ARG A 14 -2.44 11.15 -18.25
N THR A 15 -1.81 10.48 -19.21
CA THR A 15 -1.37 11.09 -20.47
C THR A 15 -2.56 11.52 -21.33
N ILE A 16 -3.62 10.71 -21.42
CA ILE A 16 -4.86 11.06 -22.15
C ILE A 16 -5.56 12.27 -21.51
N GLY A 17 -5.60 12.33 -20.17
CA GLY A 17 -6.20 13.46 -19.45
C GLY A 17 -5.49 14.79 -19.68
N ILE A 18 -4.16 14.80 -19.68
CA ILE A 18 -3.36 16.01 -19.93
C ILE A 18 -3.51 16.47 -21.39
N CYS A 19 -3.49 15.53 -22.35
CA CYS A 19 -3.69 15.85 -23.76
C CYS A 19 -5.08 16.44 -24.05
N ALA A 20 -6.14 15.92 -23.42
CA ALA A 20 -7.50 16.45 -23.58
C ALA A 20 -7.64 17.89 -23.04
N ILE A 21 -6.98 18.21 -21.94
CA ILE A 21 -6.98 19.57 -21.36
C ILE A 21 -6.27 20.57 -22.29
N ILE A 22 -5.14 20.19 -22.89
CA ILE A 22 -4.40 21.06 -23.82
C ILE A 22 -5.20 21.33 -25.09
N ILE A 23 -5.86 20.31 -25.65
CA ILE A 23 -6.69 20.43 -26.87
C ILE A 23 -7.90 21.36 -26.63
N LEU A 24 -8.48 21.35 -25.44
CA LEU A 24 -9.59 22.26 -25.06
C LEU A 24 -9.13 23.68 -24.70
N LEU A 25 -7.86 23.89 -24.33
CA LEU A 25 -7.33 25.20 -23.93
C LEU A 25 -7.03 26.12 -25.13
N VAL A 26 -6.58 25.55 -26.25
CA VAL A 26 -6.13 26.33 -27.43
C VAL A 26 -7.27 27.16 -28.07
N PRO A 27 -8.50 26.64 -28.22
CA PRO A 27 -9.62 27.43 -28.76
C PRO A 27 -10.06 28.57 -27.85
N VAL A 28 -10.01 28.38 -26.52
CA VAL A 28 -10.44 29.38 -25.52
C VAL A 28 -9.54 30.61 -25.53
N LEU A 29 -8.25 30.44 -25.82
CA LEU A 29 -7.30 31.55 -25.95
C LEU A 29 -7.44 32.34 -27.26
N LYS A 30 -8.19 31.82 -28.25
CA LYS A 30 -8.38 32.46 -29.57
C LYS A 30 -9.63 33.33 -29.69
N LEU A 31 -10.27 33.72 -28.58
CA LEU A 31 -11.38 34.68 -28.60
C LEU A 31 -10.85 36.11 -28.81
N LYS A 32 -10.73 36.51 -30.08
CA LYS A 32 -10.53 37.90 -30.50
C LYS A 32 -11.89 38.50 -30.84
N ASN A 33 -12.45 39.35 -29.97
CA ASN A 33 -13.51 40.28 -30.38
C ASN A 33 -13.53 41.57 -29.52
N ASN A 34 -13.94 42.66 -30.18
CA ASN A 34 -13.58 44.05 -29.92
C ASN A 34 -14.54 44.76 -28.94
N GLN A 35 -14.55 44.37 -27.65
CA GLN A 35 -15.09 45.21 -26.56
C GLN A 35 -14.25 45.01 -25.28
N ILE A 36 -13.33 45.95 -25.02
CA ILE A 36 -12.11 45.71 -24.23
C ILE A 36 -12.35 45.66 -22.70
N LYS A 37 -13.46 46.18 -22.18
CA LYS A 37 -13.69 46.29 -20.73
C LYS A 37 -14.39 45.06 -20.12
N ASP A 38 -15.46 44.58 -20.73
CA ASP A 38 -16.21 43.39 -20.27
C ASP A 38 -15.42 42.09 -20.49
N GLN A 39 -14.55 42.07 -21.50
CA GLN A 39 -13.65 40.95 -21.80
C GLN A 39 -12.65 40.67 -20.67
N MET A 40 -12.21 41.67 -19.91
CA MET A 40 -11.26 41.46 -18.81
C MET A 40 -11.93 40.77 -17.61
N GLU A 41 -13.19 41.09 -17.33
CA GLU A 41 -13.95 40.43 -16.24
C GLU A 41 -14.33 38.99 -16.61
N ILE A 42 -14.73 38.75 -17.87
CA ILE A 42 -15.03 37.39 -18.37
C ILE A 42 -13.77 36.51 -18.37
N ARG A 43 -12.61 37.04 -18.76
CA ARG A 43 -11.33 36.30 -18.73
C ARG A 43 -10.90 35.96 -17.31
N LYS A 44 -11.08 36.86 -16.35
CA LYS A 44 -10.82 36.58 -14.92
C LYS A 44 -11.74 35.46 -14.42
N LEU A 45 -13.03 35.50 -14.76
CA LEU A 45 -13.99 34.46 -14.39
C LEU A 45 -13.61 33.09 -14.97
N LEU A 46 -13.18 33.05 -16.24
CA LEU A 46 -12.72 31.83 -16.91
C LEU A 46 -11.45 31.25 -16.27
N VAL A 47 -10.50 32.10 -15.87
CA VAL A 47 -9.29 31.66 -15.18
C VAL A 47 -9.63 31.06 -13.81
N VAL A 48 -10.51 31.69 -13.05
CA VAL A 48 -10.97 31.16 -11.74
C VAL A 48 -11.68 29.83 -11.91
N LEU A 49 -12.55 29.68 -12.92
CA LEU A 49 -13.24 28.43 -13.22
C LEU A 49 -12.27 27.31 -13.62
N LEU A 50 -11.26 27.62 -14.41
CA LEU A 50 -10.21 26.67 -14.80
C LEU A 50 -9.38 26.19 -13.60
N ILE A 51 -9.00 27.10 -12.70
CA ILE A 51 -8.27 26.76 -11.48
C ILE A 51 -9.14 25.85 -10.59
N ALA A 52 -10.42 26.18 -10.42
CA ALA A 52 -11.36 25.36 -9.64
C ALA A 52 -11.49 23.93 -10.21
N LEU A 53 -11.63 23.81 -11.54
CA LEU A 53 -11.68 22.50 -12.22
C LEU A 53 -10.39 21.70 -12.02
N LEU A 54 -9.22 22.33 -12.18
CA LEU A 54 -7.92 21.67 -11.95
C LEU A 54 -7.77 21.16 -10.50
N THR A 55 -8.18 21.97 -9.51
CA THR A 55 -8.17 21.55 -8.10
C THR A 55 -9.16 20.43 -7.78
N PHE A 56 -10.28 20.37 -8.51
CA PHE A 56 -11.28 19.32 -8.37
C PHE A 56 -10.75 17.99 -8.94
N PHE A 57 -10.23 17.99 -10.17
CA PHE A 57 -9.71 16.77 -10.81
C PHE A 57 -8.50 16.17 -10.09
N THR A 58 -7.64 16.99 -9.48
CA THR A 58 -6.50 16.50 -8.69
C THR A 58 -6.94 15.75 -7.43
N ASN A 59 -8.04 16.16 -6.78
CA ASN A 59 -8.58 15.46 -5.61
C ASN A 59 -9.27 14.11 -5.93
N TYR A 60 -9.90 13.96 -7.09
CA TYR A 60 -10.60 12.72 -7.47
C TYR A 60 -9.66 11.54 -7.72
N GLY A 61 -8.43 11.79 -8.16
CA GLY A 61 -7.48 10.73 -8.52
C GLY A 61 -6.95 9.93 -7.34
N GLN A 62 -6.83 10.56 -6.16
CA GLN A 62 -6.13 9.99 -5.02
C GLN A 62 -6.95 8.89 -4.29
N GLN A 63 -8.28 9.00 -4.27
CA GLN A 63 -9.15 8.08 -3.54
C GLN A 63 -9.17 6.63 -4.06
N ASN A 64 -8.78 6.40 -5.32
CA ASN A 64 -8.84 5.06 -5.92
C ASN A 64 -7.60 4.20 -5.64
N GLN A 65 -6.44 4.81 -5.34
CA GLN A 65 -5.22 4.04 -5.06
C GLN A 65 -5.23 3.43 -3.65
N ASP A 66 -5.75 4.16 -2.66
CA ASP A 66 -5.82 3.68 -1.28
C ASP A 66 -6.74 2.46 -1.13
N LYS A 67 -7.85 2.42 -1.88
CA LYS A 67 -8.79 1.29 -1.87
C LYS A 67 -8.21 0.02 -2.50
N MET A 68 -7.31 0.14 -3.48
CA MET A 68 -6.64 -1.04 -4.06
C MET A 68 -5.49 -1.52 -3.17
N PHE A 69 -4.71 -0.61 -2.58
CA PHE A 69 -3.60 -0.98 -1.68
C PHE A 69 -4.08 -1.66 -0.38
N GLN A 70 -5.26 -1.28 0.11
CA GLN A 70 -5.90 -1.91 1.27
C GLN A 70 -6.46 -3.31 0.99
N LYS A 71 -6.63 -3.70 -0.28
CA LYS A 71 -7.27 -4.99 -0.62
C LYS A 71 -6.35 -6.18 -0.36
N ASP A 72 -5.05 -5.98 -0.46
CA ASP A 72 -4.06 -7.07 -0.41
C ASP A 72 -3.39 -7.22 0.96
N LYS A 73 -3.66 -6.31 1.91
CA LYS A 73 -3.14 -6.41 3.27
C LYS A 73 -4.10 -7.22 4.16
N PRO A 74 -3.63 -8.28 4.84
CA PRO A 74 -4.47 -9.00 5.78
C PRO A 74 -4.92 -8.07 6.91
N GLN A 75 -6.21 -8.09 7.25
CA GLN A 75 -6.75 -7.28 8.34
C GLN A 75 -6.26 -7.72 9.73
N PHE A 76 -5.78 -8.96 9.83
CA PHE A 76 -5.31 -9.57 11.07
C PHE A 76 -4.26 -10.63 10.74
N SER A 77 -3.18 -10.70 11.53
CA SER A 77 -2.11 -11.68 11.33
C SER A 77 -1.51 -12.09 12.66
N ILE A 78 -1.22 -13.38 12.82
CA ILE A 78 -0.63 -13.93 14.04
C ILE A 78 0.56 -14.83 13.72
N GLY A 79 1.60 -14.76 14.55
CA GLY A 79 2.69 -15.73 14.57
C GLY A 79 2.37 -16.86 15.54
N ILE A 80 2.71 -18.09 15.19
CA ILE A 80 2.48 -19.28 16.05
C ILE A 80 3.79 -20.04 16.20
N ILE A 81 4.16 -20.37 17.44
CA ILE A 81 5.33 -21.18 17.80
C ILE A 81 4.88 -22.33 18.70
N ALA A 82 5.44 -23.53 18.53
CA ALA A 82 5.12 -24.68 19.37
C ALA A 82 6.39 -25.48 19.69
N ASP A 83 6.36 -26.23 20.78
CA ASP A 83 7.34 -27.26 21.13
C ASP A 83 8.80 -26.80 21.08
N CYS A 84 9.09 -25.62 21.64
CA CYS A 84 10.48 -25.14 21.73
C CYS A 84 11.33 -26.11 22.56
N GLN A 85 10.74 -26.73 23.58
CA GLN A 85 11.31 -27.75 24.46
C GLN A 85 12.74 -27.41 24.88
N TYR A 86 12.96 -26.18 25.36
CA TYR A 86 14.31 -25.77 25.76
C TYR A 86 14.84 -26.59 26.93
N CYS A 87 16.07 -27.08 26.79
CA CYS A 87 16.85 -27.69 27.86
C CYS A 87 18.33 -27.41 27.63
N SER A 88 19.11 -27.26 28.72
CA SER A 88 20.55 -26.99 28.65
C SER A 88 21.38 -28.18 28.16
N ILE A 89 20.80 -29.38 28.13
CA ILE A 89 21.48 -30.57 27.60
C ILE A 89 21.60 -30.53 26.08
N LYS A 90 22.65 -31.15 25.53
CA LYS A 90 22.93 -31.14 24.08
C LYS A 90 21.76 -31.68 23.26
N GLY A 91 21.13 -32.75 23.72
CA GLY A 91 20.05 -33.46 23.03
C GLY A 91 20.11 -34.96 23.30
N THR A 92 19.00 -35.66 23.10
CA THR A 92 18.91 -37.13 23.20
C THR A 92 18.19 -37.69 21.97
N GLY A 93 18.80 -38.69 21.33
CA GLY A 93 18.30 -39.25 20.06
C GLY A 93 18.12 -38.18 18.99
N ALA A 94 16.88 -38.02 18.49
CA ALA A 94 16.54 -37.02 17.49
C ALA A 94 16.32 -35.60 18.07
N ARG A 95 16.15 -35.47 19.39
CA ARG A 95 15.84 -34.20 20.05
C ARG A 95 17.09 -33.37 20.23
N LYS A 96 17.08 -32.13 19.74
CA LYS A 96 18.21 -31.19 19.76
C LYS A 96 17.94 -30.02 20.71
N TYR A 97 17.75 -30.34 22.00
CA TYR A 97 17.29 -29.38 23.01
C TYR A 97 18.15 -28.12 23.11
N SER A 98 19.47 -28.26 23.12
CA SER A 98 20.40 -27.12 23.14
C SER A 98 20.22 -26.12 21.99
N LYS A 99 19.70 -26.57 20.84
CA LYS A 99 19.46 -25.71 19.66
C LYS A 99 18.14 -24.93 19.70
N SER A 100 17.26 -25.25 20.64
CA SER A 100 15.94 -24.59 20.75
C SER A 100 16.06 -23.08 20.98
N LYS A 101 17.02 -22.64 21.81
CA LYS A 101 17.26 -21.22 22.08
C LYS A 101 17.61 -20.46 20.80
N GLU A 102 18.60 -20.93 20.04
CA GLU A 102 19.02 -20.33 18.77
C GLU A 102 17.85 -20.30 17.75
N LYS A 103 17.11 -21.41 17.64
CA LYS A 103 15.95 -21.48 16.74
C LYS A 103 14.84 -20.50 17.13
N LEU A 104 14.56 -20.39 18.42
CA LEU A 104 13.58 -19.45 18.94
C LEU A 104 14.02 -18.00 18.68
N GLU A 105 15.29 -17.67 18.92
CA GLU A 105 15.88 -16.36 18.61
C GLU A 105 15.71 -16.02 17.12
N HIS A 106 16.02 -16.94 16.21
CA HIS A 106 15.80 -16.73 14.77
C HIS A 106 14.32 -16.58 14.40
N CYS A 107 13.44 -17.37 15.03
CA CYS A 107 12.00 -17.28 14.80
C CYS A 107 11.45 -15.92 15.26
N THR A 108 11.82 -15.46 16.44
CA THR A 108 11.44 -14.14 16.97
C THR A 108 12.01 -13.02 16.10
N ALA A 109 13.27 -13.11 15.66
CA ALA A 109 13.86 -12.14 14.76
C ALA A 109 13.09 -12.05 13.43
N HIS A 110 12.67 -13.18 12.87
CA HIS A 110 11.85 -13.20 11.66
C HIS A 110 10.44 -12.63 11.91
N PHE A 111 9.78 -12.99 13.01
CA PHE A 111 8.45 -12.47 13.35
C PHE A 111 8.46 -10.95 13.51
N ASN A 112 9.54 -10.38 14.05
CA ASN A 112 9.70 -8.92 14.16
C ASN A 112 9.82 -8.21 12.80
N THR A 113 10.04 -8.93 11.69
CA THR A 113 10.00 -8.36 10.33
C THR A 113 8.61 -8.37 9.69
N LEU A 114 7.65 -9.04 10.34
CA LEU A 114 6.30 -9.22 9.84
C LEU A 114 5.34 -8.27 10.56
N ASP A 115 4.28 -7.86 9.88
CA ASP A 115 3.21 -7.04 10.49
C ASP A 115 2.21 -7.95 11.21
N LEU A 116 2.66 -8.56 12.31
CA LEU A 116 1.86 -9.44 13.15
C LEU A 116 1.19 -8.66 14.27
N THR A 117 -0.09 -8.94 14.51
CA THR A 117 -0.84 -8.38 15.64
C THR A 117 -0.44 -9.04 16.95
N TYR A 118 -0.23 -10.36 16.93
CA TYR A 118 0.18 -11.14 18.11
C TYR A 118 1.11 -12.28 17.70
N THR A 119 1.89 -12.77 18.67
CA THR A 119 2.57 -14.06 18.58
C THR A 119 2.07 -14.95 19.72
N ILE A 120 1.71 -16.19 19.41
CA ILE A 120 1.15 -17.16 20.35
C ILE A 120 2.10 -18.36 20.42
N HIS A 121 2.46 -18.77 21.65
CA HIS A 121 3.12 -20.06 21.86
C HIS A 121 2.08 -21.12 22.25
N LEU A 122 2.15 -22.32 21.68
CA LEU A 122 1.14 -23.38 21.91
C LEU A 122 1.43 -24.28 23.11
N GLY A 123 2.64 -24.24 23.68
CA GLY A 123 3.03 -25.08 24.81
C GLY A 123 4.49 -25.51 24.75
N ASP A 124 4.91 -26.30 25.73
CA ASP A 124 6.22 -26.96 25.77
C ASP A 124 7.39 -26.02 25.50
N PHE A 125 7.39 -24.86 26.14
CA PHE A 125 8.43 -23.86 25.92
C PHE A 125 9.79 -24.30 26.50
N VAL A 126 9.75 -24.98 27.64
CA VAL A 126 10.91 -25.51 28.38
C VAL A 126 10.62 -26.97 28.73
N THR A 127 11.65 -27.81 28.71
CA THR A 127 11.58 -29.20 29.18
C THR A 127 12.60 -29.44 30.28
N THR A 128 12.13 -29.96 31.41
CA THR A 128 12.99 -30.44 32.48
C THR A 128 13.30 -31.90 32.19
N TYR A 129 14.46 -32.17 31.60
CA TYR A 129 14.90 -33.54 31.37
C TYR A 129 15.28 -34.14 32.73
N TYR A 130 14.55 -35.17 33.16
CA TYR A 130 14.94 -36.03 34.27
C TYR A 130 15.48 -37.32 33.64
N GLU A 131 16.70 -37.73 34.05
CA GLU A 131 17.33 -38.97 33.59
C GLU A 131 16.50 -40.22 33.93
#